data_AF-A0A5D2JYB5-F1
#
_entry.id   AF-A0A5D2JYB5-F1
#
_cell.length_a   1.000
_cell.length_b   1.000
_cell.length_c   1.000
_cell.angle_alpha   90.00
_cell.angle_beta   90.00
_cell.angle_gamma   90.00
#
_symmetry.space_group_name_H-M   'P 1'
#
loop_
_entity.id
_entity.type
_entity.pdbx_description
1 polymer ?
#
loop_
_entity_poly.entity_id
_entity_poly.type
_entity_poly.pdbx_seq_one_letter_code
_entity_poly.pdbx_strand_id
1 'polypeptide(L)'
;MLVAKEMIRNILAKREAGKEAQSRTGKTKPQVFADRMTPPSRAVIIFCKVNGIDYTERKVDISKREHLTPAFAEINPMKQLPAIVDGNFKLFESHSILIYLACAFPGVADHWYPADHFKRSKIHSVLYWHHSNLCRAADTYVTNTTILPRLAIHRINKQLMKLRNFSSHLCQR
;
A
#
# COMPACT_ATOMS: atom_id res chain seq x y z
N MET A 1 -17.95 15.22 -19.58
CA MET A 1 -16.59 14.91 -20.08
C MET A 1 -15.57 16.02 -19.81
N LEU A 2 -15.93 17.31 -19.86
CA LEU A 2 -15.00 18.42 -19.53
C LEU A 2 -14.48 18.41 -18.07
N VAL A 3 -15.37 18.21 -17.09
CA VAL A 3 -15.02 18.25 -15.65
C VAL A 3 -13.93 17.25 -15.28
N ALA A 4 -14.01 16.02 -15.80
CA ALA A 4 -13.00 14.98 -15.56
C ALA A 4 -11.65 15.34 -16.18
N LYS A 5 -11.63 15.96 -17.38
CA LYS A 5 -10.40 16.41 -18.03
C LYS A 5 -9.74 17.56 -17.27
N GLU A 6 -10.53 18.49 -16.73
CA GLU A 6 -10.05 19.59 -15.88
C GLU A 6 -9.45 19.06 -14.57
N MET A 7 -10.15 18.11 -13.93
CA MET A 7 -9.70 17.49 -12.69
C MET A 7 -8.38 16.74 -12.89
N ILE A 8 -8.24 15.98 -13.99
CA ILE A 8 -6.99 15.29 -14.33
C ILE A 8 -5.87 16.30 -14.58
N ARG A 9 -6.12 17.39 -15.33
CA ARG A 9 -5.13 18.46 -15.54
C ARG A 9 -4.66 19.05 -14.22
N ASN A 10 -5.57 19.37 -13.30
CA ASN A 10 -5.24 19.92 -11.99
C ASN A 10 -4.41 18.96 -11.13
N ILE A 11 -4.71 17.66 -11.19
CA ILE A 11 -3.93 16.63 -10.50
C ILE A 11 -2.51 16.54 -11.10
N LEU A 12 -2.38 16.56 -12.42
CA LEU A 12 -1.07 16.52 -13.09
C LEU A 12 -0.24 17.76 -12.78
N ALA A 13 -0.83 18.96 -12.82
CA ALA A 13 -0.15 20.20 -12.49
C ALA A 13 0.34 20.21 -11.03
N LYS A 14 -0.50 19.76 -10.08
CA LYS A 14 -0.10 19.61 -8.67
C LYS A 14 1.03 18.60 -8.49
N ARG A 15 1.05 17.52 -9.30
CA ARG A 15 2.12 16.53 -9.25
C ARG A 15 3.46 17.10 -9.66
N GLU A 16 3.51 17.83 -10.78
CA GLU A 16 4.76 18.44 -11.23
C GLU A 16 5.26 19.50 -10.25
N ALA A 17 4.36 20.34 -9.72
CA ALA A 17 4.70 21.32 -8.68
C ALA A 17 5.28 20.66 -7.40
N GLY A 18 4.72 19.54 -6.95
CA GLY A 18 5.23 18.79 -5.80
C GLY A 18 6.63 18.22 -6.05
N LYS A 19 6.87 17.66 -7.24
CA LYS A 19 8.19 17.13 -7.63
C LYS A 19 9.24 18.23 -7.71
N GLU A 20 8.88 19.39 -8.28
CA GLU A 20 9.77 20.55 -8.31
C GLU A 20 10.10 21.04 -6.91
N ALA A 21 9.12 21.14 -6.02
CA ALA A 21 9.34 21.54 -4.63
C ALA A 21 10.31 20.57 -3.92
N GLN A 22 10.15 19.27 -4.14
CA GLN A 22 11.07 18.25 -3.62
C GLN A 22 12.47 18.35 -4.22
N SER A 23 12.57 18.62 -5.53
CA SER A 23 13.86 18.81 -6.20
C SER A 23 14.60 20.04 -5.66
N ARG A 24 13.88 21.14 -5.37
CA ARG A 24 14.47 22.40 -4.87
C ARG A 24 15.04 22.27 -3.47
N THR A 25 14.48 21.41 -2.63
CA THR A 25 15.00 21.14 -1.28
C THR A 25 16.13 20.11 -1.26
N GLY A 26 16.52 19.54 -2.40
CA GLY A 26 17.57 18.53 -2.51
C GLY A 26 17.20 17.20 -1.83
N LYS A 27 15.93 16.98 -1.53
CA LYS A 27 15.49 15.79 -0.79
C LYS A 27 15.56 14.54 -1.68
N THR A 28 16.13 13.47 -1.15
CA THR A 28 16.22 12.19 -1.85
C THR A 28 14.83 11.62 -2.17
N LYS A 29 14.78 10.80 -3.21
CA LYS A 29 13.58 10.09 -3.63
C LYS A 29 13.35 8.89 -2.69
N PRO A 30 12.36 8.89 -1.79
CA PRO A 30 12.09 7.77 -0.91
C PRO A 30 11.73 6.51 -1.72
N GLN A 31 12.18 5.37 -1.24
CA GLN A 31 11.78 4.06 -1.76
C GLN A 31 10.57 3.56 -0.96
N VAL A 32 9.46 3.30 -1.64
CA VAL A 32 8.22 2.78 -1.04
C VAL A 32 8.13 1.30 -1.39
N PHE A 33 8.32 0.44 -0.40
CA PHE A 33 8.16 -1.00 -0.51
C PHE A 33 6.70 -1.37 -0.31
N ALA A 34 6.07 -1.89 -1.36
CA ALA A 34 4.63 -2.03 -1.43
C ALA A 34 4.18 -3.19 -2.31
N ASP A 35 2.98 -3.70 -2.01
CA ASP A 35 2.19 -4.51 -2.92
C ASP A 35 0.81 -3.87 -3.05
N ARG A 36 0.41 -3.53 -4.27
CA ARG A 36 -0.88 -2.90 -4.56
C ARG A 36 -2.07 -3.79 -4.21
N MET A 37 -1.87 -5.09 -3.99
CA MET A 37 -2.90 -5.99 -3.43
C MET A 37 -3.30 -5.57 -2.01
N THR A 38 -2.38 -5.01 -1.24
CA THR A 38 -2.64 -4.63 0.15
C THR A 38 -3.28 -3.23 0.24
N PRO A 39 -4.41 -3.06 0.94
CA PRO A 39 -5.02 -1.74 1.19
C PRO A 39 -4.07 -0.68 1.78
N PRO A 40 -3.26 -0.97 2.83
CA PRO A 40 -2.40 0.05 3.43
C PRO A 40 -1.29 0.54 2.47
N SER A 41 -0.76 -0.34 1.60
CA SER A 41 0.19 0.10 0.57
C SER A 41 -0.44 1.03 -0.45
N ARG A 42 -1.70 0.77 -0.86
CA ARG A 42 -2.42 1.66 -1.77
C ARG A 42 -2.61 3.04 -1.17
N ALA A 43 -2.90 3.14 0.13
CA ALA A 43 -3.05 4.43 0.81
C ALA A 43 -1.78 5.29 0.68
N VAL A 44 -0.60 4.72 0.95
CA VAL A 44 0.69 5.42 0.80
C VAL A 44 0.97 5.83 -0.65
N ILE A 45 0.77 4.91 -1.60
CA ILE A 45 0.96 5.17 -3.04
C ILE A 45 0.05 6.30 -3.53
N ILE A 46 -1.22 6.28 -3.12
CA ILE A 46 -2.21 7.32 -3.46
C ILE A 46 -1.79 8.65 -2.84
N PHE A 47 -1.38 8.66 -1.57
CA PHE A 47 -0.95 9.86 -0.89
C PHE A 47 0.23 10.54 -1.61
N CYS A 48 1.26 9.77 -1.96
CA CYS A 48 2.38 10.30 -2.74
C CYS A 48 1.92 10.87 -4.09
N LYS A 49 1.05 10.14 -4.81
CA LYS A 49 0.52 10.57 -6.11
C LYS A 49 -0.36 11.82 -6.04
N VAL A 50 -1.15 11.99 -4.97
CA VAL A 50 -2.04 13.14 -4.80
C VAL A 50 -1.25 14.40 -4.43
N ASN A 51 -0.19 14.23 -3.64
CA ASN A 51 0.64 15.33 -3.16
C ASN A 51 1.87 15.62 -4.03
N GLY A 52 2.02 14.93 -5.17
CA GLY A 52 3.16 15.16 -6.07
C GLY A 52 4.52 14.78 -5.51
N ILE A 53 4.55 13.90 -4.50
CA ILE A 53 5.81 13.40 -3.94
C ILE A 53 6.45 12.49 -5.00
N ASP A 54 7.71 12.75 -5.34
CA ASP A 54 8.50 11.85 -6.16
C ASP A 54 9.04 10.70 -5.29
N TYR A 55 8.73 9.47 -5.66
CA TYR A 55 9.12 8.26 -4.92
C TYR A 55 9.38 7.09 -5.86
N THR A 56 10.20 6.14 -5.41
CA THR A 56 10.47 4.90 -6.15
C THR A 56 9.63 3.78 -5.55
N GLU A 57 8.65 3.27 -6.31
CA GLU A 57 7.85 2.11 -5.89
C GLU A 57 8.70 0.83 -6.06
N ARG A 58 8.98 0.14 -4.94
CA ARG A 58 9.61 -1.18 -4.91
C ARG A 58 8.52 -2.22 -4.67
N LYS A 59 8.21 -3.00 -5.70
CA LYS A 59 7.23 -4.08 -5.58
C LYS A 59 7.80 -5.18 -4.66
N VAL A 60 7.03 -5.56 -3.65
CA VAL A 60 7.30 -6.73 -2.79
C VAL A 60 6.13 -7.68 -2.94
N ASP A 61 6.30 -8.77 -3.69
CA ASP A 61 5.21 -9.66 -4.06
C ASP A 61 4.74 -10.50 -2.86
N ILE A 62 3.54 -10.20 -2.35
CA ILE A 62 2.97 -10.94 -1.22
C ILE A 62 2.58 -12.37 -1.58
N SER A 63 2.23 -12.62 -2.84
CA SER A 63 1.84 -13.96 -3.31
C SER A 63 3.03 -14.91 -3.30
N LYS A 64 4.23 -14.38 -3.52
CA LYS A 64 5.50 -15.10 -3.43
C LYS A 64 6.15 -15.04 -2.05
N ARG A 65 5.50 -14.41 -1.07
CA ARG A 65 6.00 -14.24 0.30
C ARG A 65 7.34 -13.49 0.39
N GLU A 66 7.61 -12.57 -0.53
CA GLU A 66 8.87 -11.80 -0.55
C GLU A 66 9.06 -10.95 0.72
N HIS A 67 7.96 -10.49 1.32
CA HIS A 67 7.95 -9.76 2.60
C HIS A 67 8.43 -10.61 3.79
N LEU A 68 8.50 -11.93 3.68
CA LEU A 68 9.00 -12.80 4.75
C LEU A 68 10.51 -13.06 4.68
N THR A 69 11.17 -12.59 3.62
CA THR A 69 12.60 -12.81 3.39
C THR A 69 13.46 -12.08 4.44
N PRO A 70 14.65 -12.60 4.77
CA PRO A 70 15.60 -11.90 5.65
C PRO A 70 15.97 -10.50 5.12
N ALA A 71 16.15 -10.38 3.80
CA ALA A 71 16.45 -9.10 3.16
C ALA A 71 15.37 -8.03 3.40
N PHE A 72 14.09 -8.41 3.43
CA PHE A 72 13.01 -7.47 3.76
C PHE A 72 12.90 -7.21 5.27
N ALA A 73 13.25 -8.18 6.11
CA ALA A 73 13.27 -8.01 7.57
C ALA A 73 14.23 -6.90 8.02
N GLU A 74 15.33 -6.69 7.28
CA GLU A 74 16.25 -5.56 7.47
C GLU A 74 15.60 -4.19 7.22
N ILE A 75 14.49 -4.13 6.49
CA ILE A 75 13.72 -2.91 6.22
C ILE A 75 12.58 -2.77 7.23
N ASN A 76 11.81 -3.84 7.41
CA ASN A 76 10.74 -3.92 8.38
C ASN A 76 10.82 -5.25 9.17
N PRO A 77 11.23 -5.22 10.45
CA PRO A 77 11.36 -6.42 11.27
C PRO A 77 10.00 -7.13 11.50
N MET A 78 8.87 -6.41 11.39
CA MET A 78 7.53 -7.00 11.45
C MET A 78 7.15 -7.78 10.19
N LYS A 79 7.96 -7.70 9.12
CA LYS A 79 7.76 -8.42 7.84
C LYS A 79 6.40 -8.10 7.20
N GLN A 80 5.93 -6.86 7.34
CA GLN A 80 4.66 -6.39 6.80
C GLN A 80 4.85 -5.25 5.80
N LEU A 81 3.83 -5.01 4.99
CA LEU A 81 3.79 -3.90 4.04
C LEU A 81 2.72 -2.88 4.46
N PRO A 82 2.91 -1.59 4.14
CA PRO A 82 4.05 -0.99 3.44
C PRO A 82 5.24 -0.68 4.35
N ALA A 83 6.39 -0.40 3.73
CA ALA A 83 7.56 0.20 4.38
C ALA A 83 8.19 1.27 3.47
N ILE A 84 8.95 2.20 4.04
CA ILE A 84 9.66 3.24 3.31
C ILE A 84 11.12 3.28 3.76
N VAL A 85 12.00 3.57 2.80
CA VAL A 85 13.39 3.94 3.02
C VAL A 85 13.64 5.32 2.40
N ASP A 86 13.98 6.30 3.22
CA ASP A 86 14.44 7.63 2.77
C ASP A 86 15.88 7.85 3.25
N GLY A 87 16.84 7.69 2.33
CA GLY A 87 18.27 7.63 2.69
C GLY A 87 18.54 6.49 3.68
N ASN A 88 19.04 6.86 4.87
CA ASN A 88 19.31 5.91 5.96
C ASN A 88 18.10 5.68 6.88
N PHE A 89 17.02 6.45 6.71
CA PHE A 89 15.83 6.35 7.54
C PHE A 89 14.90 5.25 7.02
N LYS A 90 14.60 4.26 7.86
CA LYS A 90 13.66 3.16 7.58
C LYS A 90 12.44 3.35 8.47
N LEU A 91 11.25 3.26 7.88
CA LEU A 91 9.99 3.40 8.60
C LEU A 91 8.97 2.37 8.10
N PHE A 92 8.29 1.73 9.04
CA PHE A 92 7.14 0.86 8.79
C PHE A 92 5.91 1.42 9.54
N GLU A 93 4.76 0.78 9.38
CA GLU A 93 3.42 1.27 9.74
C GLU A 93 2.83 2.33 8.80
N SER A 94 1.75 1.97 8.11
CA SER A 94 1.15 2.82 7.06
C SER A 94 0.72 4.21 7.57
N HIS A 95 0.15 4.31 8.77
CA HIS A 95 -0.25 5.60 9.34
C HIS A 95 0.96 6.46 9.72
N SER A 96 2.00 5.87 10.31
CA SER A 96 3.26 6.57 10.61
C SER A 96 3.93 7.07 9.33
N ILE A 97 3.91 6.27 8.26
CA ILE A 97 4.43 6.64 6.94
C ILE A 97 3.66 7.84 6.37
N LEU A 98 2.32 7.83 6.44
CA LEU A 98 1.51 8.95 5.95
C LEU A 98 1.79 10.25 6.72
N ILE A 99 1.91 10.19 8.05
CA ILE A 99 2.28 11.35 8.87
C ILE A 99 3.68 11.84 8.50
N TYR A 100 4.65 10.94 8.36
CA TYR A 100 6.00 11.28 7.95
C TYR A 100 6.01 11.98 6.59
N LEU A 101 5.31 11.44 5.60
CA LEU A 101 5.21 12.04 4.27
C LEU A 101 4.56 13.43 4.34
N ALA A 102 3.51 13.60 5.17
CA ALA A 102 2.83 14.88 5.35
C ALA A 102 3.72 15.95 5.99
N CYS A 103 4.55 15.57 6.96
CA CYS A 103 5.42 16.50 7.69
C CYS A 103 6.73 16.80 6.95
N ALA A 104 7.33 15.79 6.32
CA ALA A 104 8.73 15.85 5.91
C ALA A 104 8.93 16.25 4.44
N PHE A 105 7.87 16.21 3.61
CA PHE A 105 7.99 16.54 2.19
C PHE A 105 7.47 17.94 1.88
N PRO A 106 8.25 18.77 1.19
CA PRO A 106 7.82 20.10 0.81
C PRO A 106 6.66 20.03 -0.18
N GLY A 107 5.81 21.07 -0.19
CA GLY A 107 4.66 21.14 -1.09
C GLY A 107 3.47 20.29 -0.68
N VAL A 108 3.59 19.48 0.37
CA VAL A 108 2.43 18.81 0.99
C VAL A 108 1.63 19.84 1.78
N ALA A 109 0.32 19.89 1.53
CA ALA A 109 -0.54 20.89 2.13
C ALA A 109 -0.80 20.62 3.63
N ASP A 110 -0.79 21.67 4.45
CA ASP A 110 -0.94 21.60 5.91
C ASP A 110 -2.23 20.92 6.37
N HIS A 111 -3.30 20.96 5.56
CA HIS A 111 -4.58 20.33 5.90
C HIS A 111 -4.50 18.80 6.11
N TRP A 112 -3.49 18.13 5.56
CA TRP A 112 -3.27 16.69 5.79
C TRP A 112 -2.81 16.39 7.22
N TYR A 113 -2.00 17.27 7.81
CA TYR A 113 -1.45 17.09 9.15
C TYR A 113 -1.12 18.44 9.82
N PRO A 114 -2.16 19.22 10.21
CA PRO A 114 -2.01 20.60 10.64
C PRO A 114 -1.19 20.71 11.93
N ALA A 115 -0.53 21.84 12.16
CA ALA A 115 0.28 22.06 13.37
C ALA A 115 -0.54 22.07 14.69
N ASP A 116 -1.82 22.43 14.63
CA ASP A 116 -2.71 22.52 15.78
C ASP A 116 -2.84 21.19 16.55
N HIS A 117 -2.57 21.24 17.86
CA HIS A 117 -2.55 20.06 18.72
C HIS A 117 -3.93 19.38 18.83
N PHE A 118 -5.02 20.16 18.88
CA PHE A 118 -6.36 19.58 19.01
C PHE A 118 -6.77 18.83 17.74
N LYS A 119 -6.49 19.38 16.56
CA LYS A 119 -6.70 18.70 15.28
C LYS A 119 -5.84 17.45 15.15
N ARG A 120 -4.56 17.50 15.51
CA ARG A 120 -3.68 16.31 15.51
C ARG A 120 -4.20 15.21 16.42
N SER A 121 -4.65 15.55 17.63
CA SER A 121 -5.23 14.56 18.56
C SER A 121 -6.46 13.88 17.99
N LYS A 122 -7.33 14.63 17.28
CA LYS A 122 -8.48 14.04 16.56
C LYS A 122 -8.04 13.12 15.42
N ILE A 123 -7.06 13.54 14.62
CA ILE A 123 -6.49 12.71 13.54
C ILE A 123 -5.94 11.41 14.12
N HIS A 124 -5.09 11.50 15.14
CA HIS A 124 -4.52 10.34 15.82
C HIS A 124 -5.58 9.39 16.35
N SER A 125 -6.61 9.91 17.03
CA SER A 125 -7.73 9.10 17.54
C SER A 125 -8.35 8.24 16.43
N VAL A 126 -8.62 8.82 15.26
CA VAL A 126 -9.19 8.10 14.12
C VAL A 126 -8.19 7.12 13.49
N LEU A 127 -6.91 7.49 13.34
CA LEU A 127 -5.88 6.60 12.79
C LEU A 127 -5.71 5.36 13.66
N TYR A 128 -5.59 5.53 14.98
CA TYR A 128 -5.48 4.42 15.92
C TYR A 128 -6.73 3.55 15.93
N TRP A 129 -7.93 4.15 15.96
CA TRP A 129 -9.18 3.39 15.87
C TRP A 129 -9.29 2.60 14.56
N HIS A 130 -8.91 3.21 13.43
CA HIS A 130 -8.92 2.57 12.12
C HIS A 130 -7.98 1.37 12.04
N HIS A 131 -6.77 1.48 12.61
CA HIS A 131 -5.79 0.39 12.66
C HIS A 131 -6.31 -0.79 13.49
N SER A 132 -6.85 -0.52 14.68
CA SER A 132 -7.26 -1.55 15.64
C SER A 132 -8.62 -2.18 15.32
N ASN A 133 -9.53 -1.46 14.67
CA ASN A 133 -10.90 -1.91 14.42
C ASN A 133 -11.18 -2.15 12.93
N LEU A 134 -11.26 -1.09 12.14
CA LEU A 134 -11.82 -1.16 10.79
C LEU A 134 -10.98 -2.02 9.86
N CYS A 135 -9.65 -1.86 9.86
CA CYS A 135 -8.75 -2.66 9.02
C CYS A 135 -8.91 -4.16 9.29
N ARG A 136 -8.87 -4.55 10.57
CA ARG A 136 -8.95 -5.96 10.97
C ARG A 136 -10.29 -6.59 10.61
N ALA A 137 -11.38 -5.88 10.83
CA ALA A 137 -12.72 -6.35 10.50
C ALA A 137 -12.89 -6.52 8.98
N ALA A 138 -12.44 -5.53 8.20
CA ALA A 138 -12.52 -5.57 6.73
C ALA A 138 -11.68 -6.70 6.14
N ASP A 139 -10.44 -6.88 6.60
CA ASP A 139 -9.56 -7.95 6.15
C ASP A 139 -10.14 -9.33 6.47
N THR A 140 -10.72 -9.50 7.67
CA THR A 140 -11.37 -10.75 8.08
C THR A 140 -12.57 -11.04 7.18
N TYR A 141 -13.43 -10.04 6.94
CA TYR A 141 -14.61 -10.20 6.09
C TYR A 141 -14.23 -10.56 4.66
N VAL A 142 -13.32 -9.83 4.02
CA VAL A 142 -12.87 -10.09 2.64
C VAL A 142 -12.19 -11.45 2.53
N THR A 143 -11.37 -11.81 3.52
CA THR A 143 -10.70 -13.12 3.55
C THR A 143 -11.72 -14.25 3.59
N ASN A 144 -12.71 -14.16 4.49
CA ASN A 144 -13.70 -15.22 4.69
C ASN A 144 -14.73 -15.32 3.56
N THR A 145 -15.13 -14.19 2.99
CA THR A 145 -16.19 -14.15 1.96
C THR A 145 -15.67 -14.31 0.54
N THR A 146 -14.44 -13.86 0.28
CA THR A 146 -13.93 -13.77 -1.09
C THR A 146 -12.69 -14.64 -1.30
N ILE A 147 -11.68 -14.53 -0.45
CA ILE A 147 -10.38 -15.17 -0.67
C ILE A 147 -10.47 -16.68 -0.40
N LEU A 148 -10.90 -17.07 0.79
CA LEU A 148 -10.97 -18.47 1.21
C LEU A 148 -11.89 -19.32 0.31
N PRO A 149 -13.11 -18.88 -0.06
CA PRO A 149 -13.96 -19.65 -0.96
C PRO A 149 -13.32 -19.85 -2.34
N ARG A 150 -12.68 -18.81 -2.91
CA ARG A 150 -11.99 -18.91 -4.20
C ARG A 150 -10.81 -19.88 -4.15
N LEU A 151 -10.03 -19.86 -3.06
CA LEU A 151 -8.93 -20.80 -2.86
C LEU A 151 -9.44 -22.24 -2.66
N ALA A 152 -10.53 -22.44 -1.93
CA ALA A 152 -11.15 -23.74 -1.72
C ALA A 152 -11.67 -24.31 -3.06
N ILE A 153 -12.41 -23.52 -3.84
CA ILE A 153 -12.90 -23.91 -5.16
C ILE A 153 -11.73 -24.23 -6.10
N HIS A 154 -10.66 -23.42 -6.11
CA HIS A 154 -9.47 -23.71 -6.90
C HIS A 154 -8.81 -25.04 -6.52
N ARG A 155 -8.73 -25.34 -5.21
CA ARG A 155 -8.15 -26.60 -4.70
C ARG A 155 -9.00 -27.81 -5.11
N ILE A 156 -10.33 -27.70 -5.02
CA ILE A 156 -11.28 -28.73 -5.46
C ILE A 156 -11.15 -28.96 -6.97
N ASN A 157 -11.16 -27.90 -7.78
CA ASN A 157 -11.01 -28.01 -9.24
C ASN A 157 -9.69 -28.68 -9.64
N LYS A 158 -8.60 -28.39 -8.93
CA LYS A 158 -7.30 -29.05 -9.16
C LYS A 158 -7.34 -30.55 -8.82
N GLN A 159 -8.05 -30.96 -7.78
CA GLN A 159 -8.23 -32.37 -7.45
C GLN A 159 -9.13 -33.08 -8.46
N LEU A 160 -10.24 -32.46 -8.87
CA LEU A 160 -11.14 -33.00 -9.89
C LEU A 160 -10.42 -33.19 -11.24
N MET A 161 -9.58 -32.24 -11.66
CA MET A 161 -8.75 -32.38 -12.87
C MET A 161 -7.81 -33.60 -12.80
N LYS A 162 -7.20 -33.86 -11.63
CA LYS A 162 -6.35 -35.05 -11.43
C LYS A 162 -7.16 -36.35 -11.52
N LEU A 163 -8.33 -36.39 -10.90
CA LEU A 163 -9.22 -37.56 -10.94
C LEU A 163 -9.75 -37.82 -12.36
N ARG A 164 -10.07 -36.78 -13.13
CA ARG A 164 -10.52 -36.90 -14.52
C ARG A 164 -9.43 -37.44 -15.43
N ASN A 165 -8.19 -36.95 -15.28
CA ASN A 165 -7.04 -37.47 -16.03
C ASN A 165 -6.68 -38.90 -15.63
N PHE A 166 -6.89 -39.29 -14.37
CA PHE A 166 -6.71 -40.66 -13.90
C PHE A 166 -7.76 -41.61 -14.48
N SER A 167 -9.02 -41.19 -14.55
CA SER A 167 -10.11 -41.96 -15.18
C SER A 167 -9.91 -42.17 -16.69
N SER A 168 -9.39 -41.18 -17.42
CA SER A 168 -9.08 -41.35 -18.86
C SER A 168 -7.95 -42.36 -19.12
N HIS A 169 -7.02 -42.53 -18.19
CA HIS A 169 -5.96 -43.54 -18.31
C HIS A 169 -6.44 -44.96 -17.98
N LEU A 170 -7.46 -45.12 -17.13
CA LEU A 170 -8.07 -46.42 -16.83
C LEU A 170 -9.02 -46.90 -17.93
N CYS A 171 -9.54 -46.00 -18.77
CA CYS A 171 -10.43 -46.36 -19.88
C CYS A 171 -9.68 -46.73 -21.18
N GLN A 172 -8.35 -46.55 -21.23
CA GLN A 172 -7.49 -46.85 -22.39
C GLN A 172 -6.67 -48.14 -22.23
N ARG A 173 -6.95 -48.95 -21.20
CA ARG A 173 -6.44 -50.31 -21.00
C ARG A 173 -7.60 -51.28 -20.96
#